data_AF-A6BKM3-F1
#
_entry.id   AF-A6BKM3-F1
#
_cell.length_a   1.000
_cell.length_b   1.000
_cell.length_c   1.000
_cell.angle_alpha   90.00
_cell.angle_beta   90.00
_cell.angle_gamma   90.00
#
_symmetry.space_group_name_H-M   'P 1'
#
loop_
_entity.id
_entity.type
_entity.pdbx_description
1 polymer ?
#
loop_
_entity_poly.entity_id
_entity_poly.type
_entity_poly.pdbx_seq_one_letter_code
_entity_poly.pdbx_strand_id
1 'polypeptide(L)'
;MIQDFKCTYGNSAGIREAVTNRTNLTFPDAYKHAETMAELAQVLKECDKAPFCELPFCHTVEAEAMGGIINYGNEKTGPRAKEYLCTDIEEILELPAIDFGKGRIQEVLKACRILHEKGEHIVFEVSGPLTILNVLIDPKYVFKGMRKKPEFMERIFAKLGKEILAYMKLAKEQGADFISYADSSGGVNILGPKMAEQMVDLFTYDFVKQAGKLADEHTMILLCPKTTFALLGTGKAKLIDCQIHDDRSQEEDSLSYAEACIRMKGKIRFAGQMCIKNLDYRMKNGIMKEVHIL
;
A
#
# COMPACT_ATOMS: atom_id res chain seq x y z
N MET A 1 -9.54 -0.48 21.80
CA MET A 1 -10.47 -1.14 20.86
C MET A 1 -10.12 -0.68 19.46
N ILE A 2 -10.01 -1.60 18.51
CA ILE A 2 -9.70 -1.30 17.10
C ILE A 2 -10.88 -0.59 16.45
N GLN A 3 -10.63 0.62 15.93
CA GLN A 3 -11.61 1.37 15.14
C GLN A 3 -11.47 1.01 13.66
N ASP A 4 -12.60 0.99 12.93
CA ASP A 4 -12.54 0.86 11.48
C ASP A 4 -12.36 2.23 10.81
N PHE A 5 -11.61 2.26 9.72
CA PHE A 5 -11.53 3.41 8.83
C PHE A 5 -12.41 3.18 7.60
N LYS A 6 -13.35 4.09 7.34
CA LYS A 6 -14.24 4.03 6.17
C LYS A 6 -13.56 4.71 4.98
N CYS A 7 -13.24 3.94 3.95
CA CYS A 7 -12.76 4.49 2.67
C CYS A 7 -13.95 5.13 1.94
N THR A 8 -14.01 6.46 1.90
CA THR A 8 -15.14 7.22 1.31
C THR A 8 -14.76 8.01 0.06
N TYR A 9 -13.51 7.90 -0.41
CA TYR A 9 -13.00 8.67 -1.55
C TYR A 9 -13.25 7.92 -2.87
N GLY A 10 -13.67 8.66 -3.91
CA GLY A 10 -14.16 8.09 -5.18
C GLY A 10 -13.08 7.57 -6.14
N ASN A 11 -11.80 7.87 -5.91
CA ASN A 11 -10.70 7.50 -6.82
C ASN A 11 -10.18 6.07 -6.57
N SER A 12 -10.88 5.26 -5.78
CA SER A 12 -10.44 3.91 -5.41
C SER A 12 -10.89 2.79 -6.37
N ALA A 13 -11.64 3.10 -7.43
CA ALA A 13 -12.23 2.09 -8.30
C ALA A 13 -12.08 2.45 -9.79
N GLY A 14 -11.18 1.73 -10.47
CA GLY A 14 -10.98 1.84 -11.90
C GLY A 14 -10.36 3.17 -12.36
N ILE A 15 -10.01 3.20 -13.65
CA ILE A 15 -9.52 4.37 -14.36
C ILE A 15 -10.73 5.11 -14.93
N ARG A 16 -10.88 6.38 -14.54
CA ARG A 16 -12.00 7.24 -14.96
C ARG A 16 -11.90 7.56 -16.47
N GLU A 17 -13.03 7.75 -17.15
CA GLU A 17 -13.05 8.04 -18.59
C GLU A 17 -12.26 9.31 -18.97
N ALA A 18 -12.19 10.30 -18.07
CA ALA A 18 -11.37 11.49 -18.25
C ALA A 18 -9.86 11.19 -18.40
N VAL A 19 -9.38 10.08 -17.83
CA VAL A 19 -7.99 9.62 -17.95
C VAL A 19 -7.80 8.90 -19.27
N THR A 20 -8.68 7.95 -19.62
CA THR A 20 -8.55 7.18 -20.87
C THR A 20 -8.63 8.07 -22.11
N ASN A 21 -9.46 9.12 -22.09
CA ASN A 21 -9.59 10.06 -23.22
C ASN A 21 -8.36 10.95 -23.45
N ARG A 22 -7.42 11.00 -22.49
CA ARG A 22 -6.20 11.83 -22.57
C ARG A 22 -4.95 11.02 -22.94
N THR A 23 -5.11 9.72 -23.19
CA THR A 23 -4.00 8.81 -23.50
C THR A 23 -4.33 7.92 -24.68
N ASN A 24 -3.32 7.37 -25.34
CA ASN A 24 -3.49 6.30 -26.32
C ASN A 24 -3.29 4.91 -25.70
N LEU A 25 -3.40 4.81 -24.37
CA LEU A 25 -3.17 3.57 -23.64
C LEU A 25 -4.27 2.54 -23.90
N THR A 26 -3.85 1.32 -24.18
CA THR A 26 -4.74 0.18 -24.33
C THR A 26 -4.76 -0.64 -23.04
N PHE A 27 -5.96 -1.01 -22.60
CA PHE A 27 -6.14 -1.89 -21.44
C PHE A 27 -6.34 -3.33 -21.94
N PRO A 28 -5.69 -4.33 -21.32
CA PRO A 28 -4.97 -4.28 -20.05
C PRO A 28 -3.45 -3.96 -20.12
N ASP A 29 -2.89 -3.64 -21.29
CA ASP A 29 -1.44 -3.45 -21.43
C ASP A 29 -0.89 -2.23 -20.66
N ALA A 30 -1.75 -1.25 -20.40
CA ALA A 30 -1.51 -0.14 -19.48
C ALA A 30 -1.13 -0.58 -18.04
N TYR A 31 -1.46 -1.81 -17.65
CA TYR A 31 -1.12 -2.37 -16.34
C TYR A 31 0.11 -3.28 -16.36
N LYS A 32 0.71 -3.54 -17.53
CA LYS A 32 1.70 -4.62 -17.69
C LYS A 32 3.11 -4.14 -17.98
N HIS A 33 3.28 -2.96 -18.57
CA HIS A 33 4.57 -2.48 -19.05
C HIS A 33 5.01 -1.21 -18.33
N ALA A 34 6.31 -1.06 -18.10
CA ALA A 34 6.86 0.03 -17.31
C ALA A 34 6.49 1.41 -17.89
N GLU A 35 6.64 1.58 -19.19
CA GLU A 35 6.39 2.85 -19.89
C GLU A 35 4.92 3.23 -19.85
N THR A 36 4.02 2.26 -20.06
CA THR A 36 2.58 2.50 -20.06
C THR A 36 2.05 2.76 -18.65
N MET A 37 2.60 2.09 -17.62
CA MET A 37 2.29 2.38 -16.23
C MET A 37 2.78 3.77 -15.81
N ALA A 38 3.99 4.16 -16.23
CA ALA A 38 4.50 5.50 -15.94
C ALA A 38 3.64 6.59 -16.62
N GLU A 39 3.27 6.42 -17.89
CA GLU A 39 2.35 7.33 -18.59
C GLU A 39 1.00 7.42 -17.87
N LEU A 40 0.40 6.27 -17.52
CA LEU A 40 -0.88 6.24 -16.81
C LEU A 40 -0.82 6.97 -15.47
N ALA A 41 0.26 6.78 -14.70
CA ALA A 41 0.45 7.42 -13.40
C ALA A 41 0.53 8.95 -13.52
N GLN A 42 1.25 9.47 -14.53
CA GLN A 42 1.33 10.91 -14.78
C GLN A 42 -0.02 11.50 -15.19
N VAL A 43 -0.77 10.82 -16.06
CA VAL A 43 -2.08 11.30 -16.51
C VAL A 43 -3.08 11.28 -15.36
N LEU A 44 -3.05 10.24 -14.51
CA LEU A 44 -3.85 10.17 -13.28
C LEU A 44 -3.51 11.34 -12.36
N LYS A 45 -2.22 11.58 -12.09
CA LYS A 45 -1.75 12.73 -11.29
C LYS A 45 -2.33 14.04 -11.81
N GLU A 46 -2.25 14.30 -13.11
CA GLU A 46 -2.78 15.54 -13.71
C GLU A 46 -4.31 15.66 -13.61
N CYS A 47 -5.04 14.60 -13.94
CA CYS A 47 -6.50 14.57 -13.89
C CYS A 47 -7.03 14.74 -12.46
N ASP A 48 -6.31 14.17 -11.50
CA ASP A 48 -6.65 14.21 -10.07
C ASP A 48 -6.11 15.49 -9.40
N LYS A 49 -5.26 16.26 -10.09
CA LYS A 49 -4.48 17.37 -9.53
C LYS A 49 -3.70 16.93 -8.27
N ALA A 50 -3.25 15.68 -8.27
CA ALA A 50 -2.47 15.13 -7.17
C ALA A 50 -1.02 15.66 -7.23
N PRO A 51 -0.35 15.82 -6.08
CA PRO A 51 1.06 16.23 -6.06
C PRO A 51 2.03 15.04 -6.23
N PHE A 52 1.53 13.85 -6.57
CA PHE A 52 2.31 12.61 -6.70
C PHE A 52 1.75 11.69 -7.79
N CYS A 53 2.59 10.79 -8.29
CA CYS A 53 2.21 9.63 -9.09
C CYS A 53 2.05 8.41 -8.19
N GLU A 54 0.99 7.62 -8.37
CA GLU A 54 0.76 6.37 -7.65
C GLU A 54 0.99 5.16 -8.56
N LEU A 55 1.64 4.11 -8.05
CA LEU A 55 1.75 2.82 -8.73
C LEU A 55 2.09 1.68 -7.76
N PRO A 56 1.77 0.41 -8.09
CA PRO A 56 0.87 0.00 -9.17
C PRO A 56 -0.59 0.35 -8.88
N PHE A 57 -1.47 0.13 -9.85
CA PHE A 57 -2.91 0.48 -9.75
C PHE A 57 -3.80 -0.64 -9.21
N CYS A 58 -3.21 -1.65 -8.55
CA CYS A 58 -3.92 -2.82 -8.04
C CYS A 58 -3.11 -3.56 -6.96
N HIS A 59 -3.76 -4.48 -6.24
CA HIS A 59 -3.15 -5.31 -5.19
C HIS A 59 -2.93 -6.77 -5.62
N THR A 60 -2.50 -6.99 -6.87
CA THR A 60 -2.32 -8.35 -7.44
C THR A 60 -0.88 -8.65 -7.85
N VAL A 61 0.02 -7.68 -7.80
CA VAL A 61 1.36 -7.78 -8.40
C VAL A 61 2.22 -8.79 -7.63
N GLU A 62 2.21 -8.72 -6.31
CA GLU A 62 2.99 -9.62 -5.44
C GLU A 62 2.48 -11.06 -5.54
N ALA A 63 1.16 -11.24 -5.50
CA ALA A 63 0.55 -12.56 -5.64
C ALA A 63 0.79 -13.17 -7.03
N GLU A 64 0.70 -12.39 -8.10
CA GLU A 64 1.04 -12.85 -9.46
C GLU A 64 2.50 -13.28 -9.56
N ALA A 65 3.42 -12.53 -8.94
CA ALA A 65 4.84 -12.89 -8.94
C ALA A 65 5.12 -14.21 -8.21
N MET A 66 4.19 -14.68 -7.37
CA MET A 66 4.21 -15.99 -6.71
C MET A 66 3.43 -17.07 -7.49
N GLY A 67 2.91 -16.75 -8.68
CA GLY A 67 2.15 -17.66 -9.56
C GLY A 67 0.64 -17.46 -9.54
N GLY A 68 0.12 -16.47 -8.82
CA GLY A 68 -1.31 -16.16 -8.77
C GLY A 68 -1.91 -15.87 -10.16
N ILE A 69 -3.15 -16.33 -10.38
CA ILE A 69 -3.81 -16.25 -11.68
C ILE A 69 -4.66 -14.99 -11.75
N ILE A 70 -4.26 -14.04 -12.61
CA ILE A 70 -4.87 -12.70 -12.66
C ILE A 70 -5.80 -12.55 -13.85
N ASN A 71 -6.96 -11.96 -13.60
CA ASN A 71 -7.79 -11.34 -14.63
C ASN A 71 -7.48 -9.86 -14.65
N TYR A 72 -6.77 -9.39 -15.66
CA TYR A 72 -6.36 -7.98 -15.76
C TYR A 72 -7.52 -7.01 -15.98
N GLY A 73 -8.70 -7.52 -16.33
CA GLY A 73 -9.88 -6.70 -16.58
C GLY A 73 -9.65 -5.69 -17.70
N ASN A 74 -10.18 -4.49 -17.46
CA ASN A 74 -10.14 -3.35 -18.36
C ASN A 74 -9.99 -2.06 -17.53
N GLU A 75 -10.10 -0.89 -18.16
CA GLU A 75 -9.98 0.40 -17.52
C GLU A 75 -10.92 0.55 -16.31
N LYS A 76 -12.15 0.02 -16.37
CA LYS A 76 -13.16 0.18 -15.30
C LYS A 76 -12.94 -0.76 -14.12
N THR A 77 -12.47 -1.99 -14.38
CA THR A 77 -12.43 -3.06 -13.36
C THR A 77 -11.04 -3.37 -12.82
N GLY A 78 -9.99 -3.09 -13.60
CA GLY A 78 -8.60 -3.35 -13.24
C GLY A 78 -8.26 -4.83 -12.95
N PRO A 79 -6.98 -5.10 -12.62
CA PRO A 79 -6.52 -6.44 -12.29
C PRO A 79 -7.08 -6.99 -10.97
N ARG A 80 -7.55 -8.24 -10.99
CA ARG A 80 -8.11 -8.97 -9.84
C ARG A 80 -7.79 -10.47 -9.91
N ALA A 81 -7.99 -11.18 -8.81
CA ALA A 81 -7.91 -12.64 -8.80
C ALA A 81 -8.90 -13.25 -9.82
N LYS A 82 -8.42 -14.17 -10.65
CA LYS A 82 -9.26 -14.95 -11.57
C LYS A 82 -9.68 -16.26 -10.92
N GLU A 83 -8.69 -17.01 -10.45
CA GLU A 83 -8.79 -18.33 -9.85
C GLU A 83 -7.74 -18.43 -8.74
N TYR A 84 -8.02 -19.26 -7.73
CA TYR A 84 -7.07 -19.51 -6.65
C TYR A 84 -6.05 -20.55 -7.10
N LEU A 85 -4.77 -20.21 -6.92
CA LEU A 85 -3.66 -21.12 -7.19
C LEU A 85 -3.62 -22.25 -6.17
N CYS A 86 -3.87 -21.93 -4.89
CA CYS A 86 -3.79 -22.88 -3.79
C CYS A 86 -5.17 -23.32 -3.31
N THR A 87 -5.26 -24.58 -2.88
CA THR A 87 -6.49 -25.16 -2.32
C THR A 87 -6.38 -25.55 -0.85
N ASP A 88 -5.15 -25.62 -0.33
CA ASP A 88 -4.86 -25.74 1.10
C ASP A 88 -3.84 -24.68 1.54
N ILE A 89 -3.90 -24.30 2.82
CA ILE A 89 -3.05 -23.25 3.38
C ILE A 89 -1.58 -23.72 3.45
N GLU A 90 -1.33 -25.02 3.52
CA GLU A 90 -0.01 -25.64 3.50
C GLU A 90 0.79 -25.32 2.22
N GLU A 91 0.11 -25.30 1.07
CA GLU A 91 0.71 -25.07 -0.25
C GLU A 91 1.37 -23.68 -0.35
N ILE A 92 0.92 -22.71 0.47
CA ILE A 92 1.47 -21.35 0.48
C ILE A 92 2.96 -21.33 0.83
N LEU A 93 3.42 -22.23 1.70
CA LEU A 93 4.84 -22.30 2.06
C LEU A 93 5.70 -22.89 0.94
N GLU A 94 5.10 -23.65 0.03
CA GLU A 94 5.77 -24.29 -1.11
C GLU A 94 5.87 -23.35 -2.32
N LEU A 95 5.10 -22.26 -2.33
CA LEU A 95 5.17 -21.25 -3.38
C LEU A 95 6.59 -20.66 -3.51
N PRO A 96 7.04 -20.37 -4.74
CA PRO A 96 8.36 -19.81 -4.97
C PRO A 96 8.51 -18.46 -4.24
N ALA A 97 9.76 -18.11 -3.92
CA ALA A 97 10.09 -16.73 -3.56
C ALA A 97 9.79 -15.79 -4.74
N ILE A 98 9.54 -14.51 -4.45
CA ILE A 98 9.27 -13.54 -5.50
C ILE A 98 10.56 -13.30 -6.29
N ASP A 99 10.47 -13.47 -7.60
CA ASP A 99 11.54 -13.11 -8.53
C ASP A 99 11.27 -11.70 -9.08
N PHE A 100 11.89 -10.71 -8.45
CA PHE A 100 11.76 -9.30 -8.83
C PHE A 100 12.37 -8.96 -10.21
N GLY A 101 13.08 -9.90 -10.84
CA GLY A 101 13.69 -9.76 -12.15
C GLY A 101 12.80 -10.15 -13.32
N LYS A 102 11.55 -10.57 -13.09
CA LYS A 102 10.63 -10.99 -14.15
C LYS A 102 9.18 -10.60 -13.90
N GLY A 103 8.39 -10.61 -14.98
CA GLY A 103 6.95 -10.37 -14.92
C GLY A 103 6.59 -8.93 -14.53
N ARG A 104 5.31 -8.72 -14.19
CA ARG A 104 4.77 -7.38 -13.94
C ARG A 104 5.40 -6.68 -12.73
N ILE A 105 5.86 -7.43 -11.72
CA ILE A 105 6.53 -6.82 -10.56
C ILE A 105 7.84 -6.12 -10.95
N GLN A 106 8.58 -6.66 -11.93
CA GLN A 106 9.75 -5.99 -12.49
C GLN A 106 9.34 -4.72 -13.24
N GLU A 107 8.27 -4.78 -14.02
CA GLU A 107 7.76 -3.66 -14.80
C GLU A 107 7.28 -2.52 -13.89
N VAL A 108 6.69 -2.82 -12.74
CA VAL A 108 6.29 -1.84 -11.72
C VAL A 108 7.52 -1.15 -11.11
N LEU A 109 8.57 -1.90 -10.79
CA LEU A 109 9.84 -1.34 -10.31
C LEU A 109 10.50 -0.43 -11.36
N LYS A 110 10.48 -0.83 -12.64
CA LYS A 110 10.96 0.01 -13.75
C LYS A 110 10.11 1.27 -13.92
N ALA A 111 8.79 1.17 -13.81
CA ALA A 111 7.88 2.33 -13.88
C ALA A 111 8.20 3.35 -12.77
N CYS A 112 8.47 2.87 -11.54
CA CYS A 112 8.94 3.71 -10.44
C CYS A 112 10.20 4.49 -10.82
N ARG A 113 11.22 3.81 -11.37
CA ARG A 113 12.45 4.45 -11.84
C ARG A 113 12.19 5.50 -12.92
N ILE A 114 11.35 5.19 -13.92
CA ILE A 114 11.02 6.14 -15.00
C ILE A 114 10.40 7.42 -14.43
N LEU A 115 9.48 7.30 -13.47
CA LEU A 115 8.87 8.46 -12.84
C LEU A 115 9.86 9.24 -11.98
N HIS A 116 10.77 8.55 -11.30
CA HIS A 116 11.80 9.17 -10.48
C HIS A 116 12.75 10.00 -11.35
N GLU A 117 13.21 9.45 -12.48
CA GLU A 117 14.06 10.15 -13.47
C GLU A 117 13.35 11.36 -14.09
N LYS A 118 12.01 11.37 -14.13
CA LYS A 118 11.19 12.51 -14.54
C LYS A 118 10.98 13.56 -13.42
N GLY A 119 11.49 13.31 -12.21
CA GLY A 119 11.35 14.21 -11.07
C GLY A 119 9.99 14.19 -10.39
N GLU A 120 9.22 13.11 -10.57
CA GLU A 120 7.91 12.93 -9.93
C GLU A 120 8.05 12.49 -8.47
N HIS A 121 7.15 12.95 -7.59
CA HIS A 121 6.95 12.32 -6.29
C HIS A 121 6.17 11.02 -6.47
N ILE A 122 6.63 9.92 -5.85
CA ILE A 122 6.07 8.59 -6.08
C ILE A 122 5.49 8.00 -4.80
N VAL A 123 4.22 7.60 -4.88
CA VAL A 123 3.56 6.73 -3.91
C VAL A 123 3.55 5.31 -4.47
N PHE A 124 4.40 4.47 -3.90
CA PHE A 124 4.55 3.09 -4.30
C PHE A 124 3.69 2.18 -3.40
N GLU A 125 2.64 1.60 -3.95
CA GLU A 125 1.71 0.73 -3.24
C GLU A 125 2.28 -0.67 -3.02
N VAL A 126 2.15 -1.17 -1.80
CA VAL A 126 2.60 -2.49 -1.38
C VAL A 126 1.50 -3.18 -0.57
N SER A 127 1.16 -4.39 -0.97
CA SER A 127 0.10 -5.20 -0.38
C SER A 127 0.60 -5.95 0.86
N GLY A 128 -0.24 -5.98 1.89
CA GLY A 128 -0.04 -6.82 3.06
C GLY A 128 -0.37 -8.29 2.83
N PRO A 129 0.00 -9.18 3.76
CA PRO A 129 -0.08 -10.61 3.55
C PRO A 129 -1.50 -11.13 3.36
N LEU A 130 -2.52 -10.58 4.04
CA LEU A 130 -3.90 -11.06 3.86
C LEU A 130 -4.47 -10.65 2.51
N THR A 131 -4.12 -9.46 2.01
CA THR A 131 -4.48 -9.02 0.66
C THR A 131 -3.79 -9.88 -0.40
N ILE A 132 -2.52 -10.24 -0.22
CA ILE A 132 -1.82 -11.18 -1.12
C ILE A 132 -2.48 -12.56 -1.08
N LEU A 133 -2.77 -13.09 0.11
CA LEU A 133 -3.42 -14.40 0.26
C LEU A 133 -4.81 -14.43 -0.37
N ASN A 134 -5.56 -13.34 -0.30
CA ASN A 134 -6.89 -13.22 -0.93
C ASN A 134 -6.85 -13.35 -2.47
N VAL A 135 -5.67 -13.31 -3.10
CA VAL A 135 -5.48 -13.62 -4.53
C VAL A 135 -5.03 -15.06 -4.74
N LEU A 136 -4.26 -15.63 -3.81
CA LEU A 136 -3.65 -16.96 -3.96
C LEU A 136 -4.57 -18.11 -3.54
N ILE A 137 -5.41 -17.89 -2.52
CA ILE A 137 -6.25 -18.92 -1.90
C ILE A 137 -7.60 -18.36 -1.47
N ASP A 138 -8.63 -19.20 -1.46
CA ASP A 138 -9.94 -18.84 -0.93
C ASP A 138 -9.81 -18.38 0.54
N PRO A 139 -10.28 -17.15 0.88
CA PRO A 139 -10.16 -16.57 2.22
C PRO A 139 -10.68 -17.46 3.35
N LYS A 140 -11.63 -18.37 3.07
CA LYS A 140 -12.12 -19.32 4.07
C LYS A 140 -11.00 -20.17 4.67
N TYR A 141 -9.98 -20.54 3.89
CA TYR A 141 -8.84 -21.32 4.37
C TYR A 141 -7.89 -20.47 5.21
N VAL A 142 -7.71 -19.19 4.86
CA VAL A 142 -6.94 -18.22 5.67
C VAL A 142 -7.59 -18.05 7.04
N PHE A 143 -8.90 -17.79 7.09
CA PHE A 143 -9.62 -17.64 8.37
C PHE A 143 -9.63 -18.94 9.18
N LYS A 144 -9.77 -20.10 8.53
CA LYS A 144 -9.65 -21.40 9.18
C LYS A 144 -8.24 -21.60 9.75
N GLY A 145 -7.20 -21.24 9.00
CA GLY A 145 -5.79 -21.30 9.40
C GLY A 145 -5.52 -20.42 10.62
N MET A 146 -5.89 -19.14 10.58
CA MET A 146 -5.70 -18.22 11.71
C MET A 146 -6.38 -18.71 13.00
N ARG A 147 -7.54 -19.37 12.87
CA ARG A 147 -8.28 -19.91 14.02
C ARG A 147 -7.75 -21.25 14.52
N LYS A 148 -7.29 -22.14 13.64
CA LYS A 148 -7.02 -23.56 13.97
C LYS A 148 -5.53 -23.93 13.94
N LYS A 149 -4.69 -23.15 13.26
CA LYS A 149 -3.26 -23.40 13.06
C LYS A 149 -2.45 -22.09 13.15
N PRO A 150 -2.53 -21.33 14.27
CA PRO A 150 -1.89 -20.01 14.38
C PRO A 150 -0.37 -20.04 14.19
N GLU A 151 0.34 -21.04 14.75
CA GLU A 151 1.78 -21.21 14.56
C GLU A 151 2.16 -21.46 13.08
N PHE A 152 1.28 -22.14 12.34
CA PHE A 152 1.48 -22.36 10.91
C PHE A 152 1.27 -21.06 10.12
N MET A 153 0.25 -20.27 10.49
CA MET A 153 0.02 -18.96 9.89
C MET A 153 1.17 -17.99 10.17
N GLU A 154 1.79 -18.04 11.34
CA GLU A 154 2.97 -17.24 11.67
C GLU A 154 4.12 -17.51 10.69
N ARG A 155 4.35 -18.79 10.33
CA ARG A 155 5.34 -19.16 9.31
C ARG A 155 5.00 -18.60 7.92
N ILE A 156 3.72 -18.63 7.54
CA ILE A 156 3.25 -18.04 6.28
C ILE A 156 3.47 -16.53 6.28
N PHE A 157 3.06 -15.84 7.34
CA PHE A 157 3.24 -14.42 7.47
C PHE A 157 4.72 -14.03 7.51
N ALA A 158 5.58 -14.83 8.15
CA ALA A 158 7.02 -14.62 8.12
C ALA A 158 7.62 -14.79 6.71
N LYS A 159 7.14 -15.77 5.91
CA LYS A 159 7.53 -15.91 4.50
C LYS A 159 7.10 -14.69 3.70
N LEU A 160 5.81 -14.34 3.72
CA LEU A 160 5.28 -13.19 2.98
C LEU A 160 5.91 -11.87 3.42
N GLY A 161 6.11 -11.66 4.72
CA GLY A 161 6.75 -10.46 5.26
C GLY A 161 8.16 -10.23 4.73
N LYS A 162 8.95 -11.29 4.52
CA LYS A 162 10.27 -11.18 3.91
C LYS A 162 10.19 -10.71 2.46
N GLU A 163 9.27 -11.28 1.67
CA GLU A 163 9.04 -10.87 0.28
C GLU A 163 8.55 -9.42 0.19
N ILE A 164 7.60 -9.04 1.05
CA ILE A 164 7.06 -7.68 1.11
C ILE A 164 8.17 -6.68 1.49
N LEU A 165 8.98 -6.96 2.52
CA LEU A 165 10.10 -6.07 2.89
C LEU A 165 11.14 -5.94 1.78
N ALA A 166 11.44 -7.04 1.07
CA ALA A 166 12.34 -7.00 -0.08
C ALA A 166 11.77 -6.11 -1.20
N TYR A 167 10.46 -6.21 -1.46
CA TYR A 167 9.80 -5.36 -2.45
C TYR A 167 9.80 -3.88 -2.06
N MET A 168 9.50 -3.56 -0.81
CA MET A 168 9.59 -2.20 -0.27
C MET A 168 11.01 -1.63 -0.41
N LYS A 169 12.03 -2.43 -0.10
CA LYS A 169 13.44 -2.03 -0.25
C LYS A 169 13.78 -1.72 -1.72
N LEU A 170 13.35 -2.58 -2.64
CA LEU A 170 13.56 -2.36 -4.07
C LEU A 170 12.82 -1.10 -4.55
N ALA A 171 11.57 -0.88 -4.14
CA ALA A 171 10.82 0.32 -4.48
C ALA A 171 11.55 1.60 -4.06
N LYS A 172 12.11 1.61 -2.84
CA LYS A 172 12.99 2.68 -2.36
C LYS A 172 14.23 2.85 -3.25
N GLU A 173 14.92 1.76 -3.59
CA GLU A 173 16.09 1.78 -4.47
C GLU A 173 15.76 2.28 -5.89
N GLN A 174 14.49 2.18 -6.33
CA GLN A 174 14.00 2.75 -7.60
C GLN A 174 13.55 4.22 -7.48
N GLY A 175 13.61 4.83 -6.30
CA GLY A 175 13.32 6.25 -6.11
C GLY A 175 11.96 6.57 -5.51
N ALA A 176 11.26 5.61 -4.89
CA ALA A 176 9.99 5.88 -4.22
C ALA A 176 10.14 6.83 -3.02
N ASP A 177 9.45 7.98 -3.05
CA ASP A 177 9.33 8.90 -1.93
C ASP A 177 8.50 8.30 -0.79
N PHE A 178 7.45 7.58 -1.15
CA PHE A 178 6.50 7.02 -0.22
C PHE A 178 6.24 5.56 -0.52
N ILE A 179 6.31 4.73 0.50
CA ILE A 179 5.89 3.33 0.40
C ILE A 179 4.56 3.18 1.14
N SER A 180 3.48 3.01 0.39
CA SER A 180 2.10 2.86 0.88
C SER A 180 1.80 1.39 1.17
N TYR A 181 1.89 1.01 2.45
CA TYR A 181 1.58 -0.33 2.91
C TYR A 181 0.08 -0.47 3.24
N ALA A 182 -0.60 -1.41 2.58
CA ALA A 182 -2.01 -1.67 2.79
C ALA A 182 -2.35 -3.17 2.83
N ASP A 183 -2.97 -3.62 3.92
CA ASP A 183 -3.54 -4.96 4.06
C ASP A 183 -5.06 -4.89 4.16
N SER A 184 -5.72 -4.50 3.06
CA SER A 184 -7.16 -4.22 3.00
C SER A 184 -8.04 -5.40 3.45
N SER A 185 -7.65 -6.63 3.09
CA SER A 185 -8.33 -7.86 3.52
C SER A 185 -8.18 -8.12 5.03
N GLY A 186 -7.20 -7.49 5.68
CA GLY A 186 -6.96 -7.53 7.12
C GLY A 186 -7.75 -6.51 7.94
N GLY A 187 -8.64 -5.73 7.33
CA GLY A 187 -9.46 -4.75 8.03
C GLY A 187 -10.36 -5.38 9.09
N VAL A 188 -10.57 -4.66 10.21
CA VAL A 188 -11.43 -5.11 11.31
C VAL A 188 -12.88 -5.36 10.87
N ASN A 189 -13.34 -4.66 9.83
CA ASN A 189 -14.65 -4.86 9.22
C ASN A 189 -14.80 -6.22 8.52
N ILE A 190 -13.69 -6.89 8.18
CA ILE A 190 -13.65 -8.21 7.54
C ILE A 190 -13.32 -9.29 8.59
N LEU A 191 -12.25 -9.10 9.35
CA LEU A 191 -11.76 -10.09 10.30
C LEU A 191 -12.57 -10.14 11.61
N GLY A 192 -13.25 -9.05 11.96
CA GLY A 192 -13.75 -8.82 13.30
C GLY A 192 -12.62 -8.47 14.29
N PRO A 193 -12.97 -7.95 15.48
CA PRO A 193 -12.01 -7.38 16.43
C PRO A 193 -10.96 -8.38 16.93
N LYS A 194 -11.38 -9.61 17.25
CA LYS A 194 -10.48 -10.63 17.81
C LYS A 194 -9.39 -11.07 16.84
N MET A 195 -9.76 -11.31 15.58
CA MET A 195 -8.80 -11.77 14.57
C MET A 195 -7.95 -10.61 14.04
N ALA A 196 -8.48 -9.39 14.00
CA ALA A 196 -7.68 -8.19 13.73
C ALA A 196 -6.60 -7.95 14.80
N GLU A 197 -6.94 -8.10 16.08
CA GLU A 197 -5.97 -8.04 17.18
C GLU A 197 -4.91 -9.14 17.05
N GLN A 198 -5.34 -10.38 16.80
CA GLN A 198 -4.44 -11.50 16.51
C GLN A 198 -3.50 -11.21 15.33
N MET A 199 -3.98 -10.58 14.27
CA MET A 199 -3.15 -10.18 13.11
C MET A 199 -2.14 -9.09 13.45
N VAL A 200 -2.47 -8.19 14.39
CA VAL A 200 -1.51 -7.20 14.87
C VAL A 200 -0.37 -7.86 15.62
N ASP A 201 -0.70 -8.77 16.55
CA ASP A 201 0.28 -9.44 17.40
C ASP A 201 1.12 -10.46 16.63
N LEU A 202 0.53 -11.23 15.72
CA LEU A 202 1.26 -12.26 14.96
C LEU A 202 2.17 -11.70 13.86
N PHE A 203 1.90 -10.49 13.36
CA PHE A 203 2.61 -9.98 12.18
C PHE A 203 2.74 -8.47 12.15
N THR A 204 1.62 -7.74 12.16
CA THR A 204 1.60 -6.34 11.72
C THR A 204 2.56 -5.47 12.53
N TYR A 205 2.61 -5.63 13.85
CA TYR A 205 3.44 -4.80 14.71
C TYR A 205 4.94 -5.00 14.44
N ASP A 206 5.41 -6.26 14.39
CA ASP A 206 6.82 -6.56 14.14
C ASP A 206 7.23 -6.26 12.70
N PHE A 207 6.34 -6.50 11.74
CA PHE A 207 6.55 -6.14 10.35
C PHE A 207 6.69 -4.63 10.18
N VAL A 208 5.78 -3.83 10.75
CA VAL A 208 5.82 -2.37 10.64
C VAL A 208 7.09 -1.80 11.28
N LYS A 209 7.54 -2.32 12.44
CA LYS A 209 8.84 -1.93 13.02
C LYS A 209 10.02 -2.16 12.07
N GLN A 210 10.01 -3.27 11.32
CA GLN A 210 11.04 -3.57 10.33
C GLN A 210 10.93 -2.64 9.12
N ALA A 211 9.73 -2.45 8.57
CA ALA A 211 9.47 -1.55 7.46
C ALA A 211 9.88 -0.11 7.77
N GLY A 212 9.70 0.35 9.01
CA GLY A 212 10.12 1.69 9.46
C GLY A 212 11.61 1.95 9.39
N LYS A 213 12.45 0.90 9.33
CA LYS A 213 13.89 1.04 9.12
C LYS A 213 14.25 1.44 7.69
N LEU A 214 13.29 1.35 6.76
CA LEU A 214 13.46 1.83 5.39
C LEU A 214 13.22 3.34 5.28
N ALA A 215 12.57 3.97 6.25
CA ALA A 215 12.37 5.42 6.25
C ALA A 215 13.67 6.17 6.54
N ASP A 216 13.92 7.26 5.80
CA ASP A 216 15.09 8.14 5.91
C ASP A 216 14.77 9.55 5.37
N GLU A 217 15.79 10.36 5.05
CA GLU A 217 15.59 11.70 4.47
C GLU A 217 14.84 11.73 3.13
N HIS A 218 14.79 10.61 2.41
CA HIS A 218 14.25 10.53 1.06
C HIS A 218 12.99 9.67 0.93
N THR A 219 12.76 8.76 1.88
CA THR A 219 11.63 7.83 1.88
C THR A 219 10.85 7.88 3.20
N MET A 220 9.52 7.91 3.12
CA MET A 220 8.61 7.78 4.27
C MET A 220 7.66 6.61 4.10
N ILE A 221 7.28 5.94 5.18
CA ILE A 221 6.30 4.85 5.13
C ILE A 221 4.90 5.41 5.38
N LEU A 222 3.98 5.14 4.46
CA LEU A 222 2.57 5.45 4.61
C LEU A 222 1.83 4.17 5.02
N LEU A 223 1.26 4.17 6.23
CA LEU A 223 0.40 3.09 6.67
C LEU A 223 -1.04 3.40 6.24
N CYS A 224 -1.69 2.41 5.64
CA CYS A 224 -3.14 2.45 5.47
C CYS A 224 -3.81 2.79 6.82
N PRO A 225 -4.77 3.74 6.87
CA PRO A 225 -5.43 4.12 8.12
C PRO A 225 -6.07 2.95 8.87
N LYS A 226 -6.52 1.91 8.17
CA LYS A 226 -7.01 0.67 8.81
C LYS A 226 -5.92 -0.02 9.62
N THR A 227 -4.70 -0.09 9.09
CA THR A 227 -3.51 -0.62 9.79
C THR A 227 -3.13 0.28 10.95
N THR A 228 -3.11 1.61 10.75
CA THR A 228 -2.87 2.58 11.82
C THR A 228 -3.85 2.38 12.98
N PHE A 229 -5.16 2.31 12.70
CA PHE A 229 -6.18 2.15 13.74
C PHE A 229 -6.14 0.79 14.43
N ALA A 230 -5.70 -0.27 13.74
CA ALA A 230 -5.42 -1.55 14.36
C ALA A 230 -4.27 -1.45 15.39
N LEU A 231 -3.18 -0.77 15.03
CA LEU A 231 -2.03 -0.55 15.93
C LEU A 231 -2.39 0.36 17.12
N LEU A 232 -3.15 1.44 16.88
CA LEU A 232 -3.66 2.30 17.97
C LEU A 232 -4.60 1.54 18.90
N GLY A 233 -5.54 0.77 18.30
CA GLY A 233 -6.59 0.08 19.02
C GLY A 233 -6.10 -1.07 19.92
N THR A 234 -4.90 -1.57 19.65
CA THR A 234 -4.16 -2.61 20.39
C THR A 234 -3.03 -2.05 21.26
N GLY A 235 -2.87 -0.71 21.30
CA GLY A 235 -1.85 -0.07 22.14
C GLY A 235 -0.41 -0.28 21.66
N LYS A 236 -0.20 -0.61 20.39
CA LYS A 236 1.12 -0.82 19.77
C LYS A 236 1.66 0.42 19.06
N ALA A 237 0.84 1.46 18.93
CA ALA A 237 1.23 2.76 18.40
C ALA A 237 0.47 3.89 19.11
N LYS A 238 0.97 5.11 18.96
CA LYS A 238 0.28 6.35 19.32
C LYS A 238 0.44 7.39 18.22
N LEU A 239 -0.46 8.37 18.17
CA LEU A 239 -0.31 9.52 17.30
C LEU A 239 0.43 10.64 18.03
N ILE A 240 1.48 11.18 17.41
CA ILE A 240 2.23 12.34 17.92
C ILE A 240 1.99 13.49 16.97
N ASP A 241 1.60 14.64 17.52
CA ASP A 241 1.41 15.86 16.74
C ASP A 241 2.78 16.44 16.33
N CYS A 242 2.95 16.68 15.04
CA CYS A 242 4.13 17.23 14.42
C CYS A 242 3.75 18.48 13.64
N GLN A 243 4.50 19.56 13.84
CA GLN A 243 4.30 20.79 13.10
C GLN A 243 4.85 20.64 11.68
N ILE A 244 4.04 21.04 10.69
CA ILE A 244 4.46 21.04 9.28
C ILE A 244 5.41 22.21 9.01
N HIS A 245 5.18 23.34 9.68
CA HIS A 245 5.93 24.59 9.55
C HIS A 245 6.68 24.94 10.83
N ASP A 246 7.87 25.54 10.66
CA ASP A 246 8.67 26.04 11.79
C ASP A 246 8.18 27.41 12.27
N ASP A 247 7.56 28.22 11.39
CA ASP A 247 7.02 29.54 11.70
C ASP A 247 5.49 29.56 11.66
N ARG A 248 4.87 30.06 12.74
CA ARG A 248 3.42 30.19 12.90
C ARG A 248 2.86 31.43 12.20
N SER A 249 3.69 32.28 11.62
CA SER A 249 3.29 33.53 10.96
C SER A 249 2.81 33.36 9.51
N GLN A 250 2.95 32.17 8.92
CA GLN A 250 2.34 31.89 7.62
C GLN A 250 0.85 31.60 7.86
N GLU A 251 0.00 32.52 7.39
CA GLU A 251 -1.44 32.37 7.33
C GLU A 251 -1.82 31.00 6.76
N GLU A 252 -2.87 30.44 7.35
CA GLU A 252 -3.32 29.04 7.27
C GLU A 252 -3.61 28.58 5.83
N ASP A 253 -2.58 28.22 5.08
CA ASP A 253 -2.77 27.41 3.89
C ASP A 253 -3.16 26.00 4.34
N SER A 254 -4.44 25.65 4.12
CA SER A 254 -4.96 24.31 4.37
C SER A 254 -4.34 23.33 3.38
N LEU A 255 -3.11 22.87 3.64
CA LEU A 255 -2.43 21.88 2.80
C LEU A 255 -3.29 20.64 2.64
N SER A 256 -3.24 20.01 1.49
CA SER A 256 -3.73 18.65 1.35
C SER A 256 -2.91 17.69 2.23
N TYR A 257 -3.50 16.55 2.59
CA TYR A 257 -2.74 15.52 3.31
C TYR A 257 -1.50 15.04 2.53
N ALA A 258 -1.59 14.98 1.20
CA ALA A 258 -0.51 14.56 0.33
C ALA A 258 0.64 15.59 0.32
N GLU A 259 0.35 16.89 0.22
CA GLU A 259 1.36 17.95 0.33
C GLU A 259 2.02 17.97 1.70
N ALA A 260 1.25 17.71 2.76
CA ALA A 260 1.81 17.56 4.10
C ALA A 260 2.76 16.36 4.19
N CYS A 261 2.41 15.21 3.60
CA CYS A 261 3.31 14.06 3.51
C CYS A 261 4.63 14.43 2.81
N ILE A 262 4.59 15.18 1.71
CA ILE A 262 5.78 15.66 1.00
C ILE A 262 6.65 16.55 1.89
N ARG A 263 6.05 17.49 2.63
CA ARG A 263 6.80 18.39 3.53
C ARG A 263 7.37 17.68 4.77
N MET A 264 6.72 16.61 5.21
CA MET A 264 7.10 15.86 6.40
C MET A 264 8.02 14.67 6.11
N LYS A 265 8.25 14.34 4.83
CA LYS A 265 9.25 13.37 4.40
C LYS A 265 10.63 13.75 4.95
N GLY A 266 11.32 12.79 5.54
CA GLY A 266 12.60 13.02 6.25
C GLY A 266 12.47 13.61 7.65
N LYS A 267 11.29 14.08 8.06
CA LYS A 267 11.02 14.59 9.42
C LYS A 267 10.31 13.57 10.32
N ILE A 268 9.46 12.73 9.72
CA ILE A 268 8.74 11.65 10.41
C ILE A 268 8.94 10.33 9.67
N ARG A 269 8.80 9.21 10.39
CA ARG A 269 8.98 7.88 9.79
C ARG A 269 7.70 7.32 9.20
N PHE A 270 6.60 7.51 9.91
CA PHE A 270 5.30 6.95 9.54
C PHE A 270 4.22 8.01 9.51
N ALA A 271 3.48 8.03 8.41
CA ALA A 271 2.20 8.72 8.31
C ALA A 271 1.08 7.69 8.14
N GLY A 272 -0.11 8.00 8.65
CA GLY A 272 -1.24 7.07 8.55
C GLY A 272 -2.53 7.54 9.21
N GLN A 273 -2.65 8.85 9.51
CA GLN A 273 -3.88 9.44 10.06
C GLN A 273 -5.02 9.49 9.02
N MET A 274 -4.67 9.48 7.74
CA MET A 274 -5.57 9.59 6.60
C MET A 274 -4.98 8.80 5.43
N CYS A 275 -5.82 8.39 4.48
CA CYS A 275 -5.32 7.77 3.26
C CYS A 275 -4.78 8.86 2.32
N ILE A 276 -3.60 8.63 1.73
CA ILE A 276 -3.01 9.58 0.77
C ILE A 276 -3.86 9.77 -0.48
N LYS A 277 -4.70 8.79 -0.81
CA LYS A 277 -5.67 8.85 -1.92
C LYS A 277 -6.86 9.77 -1.64
N ASN A 278 -7.03 10.25 -0.40
CA ASN A 278 -8.05 11.25 -0.07
C ASN A 278 -7.53 12.67 -0.37
N LEU A 279 -7.53 13.03 -1.65
CA LEU A 279 -6.98 14.29 -2.15
C LEU A 279 -7.72 15.55 -1.66
N ASP A 280 -8.96 15.39 -1.22
CA ASP A 280 -9.79 16.48 -0.67
C ASP A 280 -9.54 16.72 0.82
N TYR A 281 -8.81 15.83 1.51
CA TYR A 281 -8.49 16.04 2.92
C TYR A 281 -7.55 17.22 3.09
N ARG A 282 -7.93 18.15 3.98
CA ARG A 282 -7.17 19.35 4.30
C ARG A 282 -6.67 19.29 5.74
N MET A 283 -5.39 19.60 5.92
CA MET A 283 -4.74 19.67 7.22
C MET A 283 -5.31 20.82 8.04
N LYS A 284 -5.38 20.63 9.35
CA LYS A 284 -5.86 21.65 10.29
C LYS A 284 -4.71 22.16 11.13
N ASN A 285 -4.65 23.49 11.32
CA ASN A 285 -3.71 24.16 12.20
C ASN A 285 -2.22 23.86 11.89
N GLY A 286 -1.89 23.46 10.66
CA GLY A 286 -0.53 23.08 10.28
C GLY A 286 0.02 21.84 11.00
N ILE A 287 -0.83 21.00 11.59
CA ILE A 287 -0.42 19.83 12.38
C ILE A 287 -0.66 18.54 11.59
N MET A 288 0.39 17.73 11.44
CA MET A 288 0.32 16.35 10.98
C MET A 288 0.59 15.39 12.13
N LYS A 289 -0.07 14.23 12.16
CA LYS A 289 0.13 13.21 13.18
C LYS A 289 1.06 12.12 12.66
N GLU A 290 2.26 12.03 13.25
CA GLU A 290 3.14 10.88 13.07
C GLU A 290 2.53 9.66 13.76
N VAL A 291 2.60 8.50 13.10
CA VAL A 291 2.27 7.21 13.72
C VAL A 291 3.51 6.69 14.44
N HIS A 292 3.60 6.97 15.74
CA HIS A 292 4.71 6.52 16.55
C HIS A 292 4.48 5.09 17.03
N ILE A 293 5.25 4.15 16.47
CA ILE A 293 5.25 2.74 16.87
C ILE A 293 5.95 2.59 18.23
N LEU A 294 5.27 1.96 19.18
CA LEU A 294 5.75 1.79 20.57
C LEU A 294 6.73 0.64 20.71
#